data_AF-A0A1H8Y5E8-F1
#
_entry.id   AF-A0A1H8Y5E8-F1
#
_cell.length_a   1.000
_cell.length_b   1.000
_cell.length_c   1.000
_cell.angle_alpha   90.00
_cell.angle_beta   90.00
_cell.angle_gamma   90.00
#
_symmetry.space_group_name_H-M   'P 1'
#
loop_
_entity.id
_entity.type
_entity.pdbx_description
1 polymer ?
#
loop_
_entity_poly.entity_id
_entity_poly.type
_entity_poly.pdbx_seq_one_letter_code
_entity_poly.pdbx_strand_id
1 'polypeptide(L)'
;MAHRGVARLIALLALLVLSLAAPSIAQDDVVDCGNGFHCPKGNACLLGGFCAVAVDAVPGSVPSKTRPGFFCEPGFRESTVQPGKCIPGSYTECPNGFACAAGMQCLPEGGCTGGPPPTGPMCGGGLRCAEGRVCSSRNTCLNLEYFQDCGNGTICTKGAACEQPSGCVAVAPERTRQQPNSR
;
A
#
# COMPACT_ATOMS: atom_id res chain seq x y z
N MET A 1 -72.94 6.81 35.20
CA MET A 1 -71.80 7.73 34.99
C MET A 1 -70.50 6.92 34.97
N ALA A 2 -70.14 6.30 33.85
CA ALA A 2 -69.01 5.38 33.82
C ALA A 2 -68.38 5.30 32.42
N HIS A 3 -67.93 6.43 31.84
CA HIS A 3 -67.25 6.39 30.52
C HIS A 3 -66.15 7.45 30.31
N ARG A 4 -65.72 8.17 31.36
CA ARG A 4 -64.69 9.23 31.20
C ARG A 4 -63.26 8.84 31.62
N GLY A 5 -63.07 7.66 32.23
CA GLY A 5 -61.75 7.24 32.74
C GLY A 5 -60.88 6.44 31.77
N VAL A 6 -61.48 5.71 30.83
CA VAL A 6 -60.74 4.74 29.97
C VAL A 6 -60.04 5.43 28.79
N ALA A 7 -60.58 6.53 28.28
CA ALA A 7 -60.04 7.22 27.11
C ALA A 7 -58.71 7.95 27.37
N ARG A 8 -58.40 8.32 28.63
CA ARG A 8 -57.14 9.00 28.96
C ARG A 8 -55.96 8.04 29.14
N LEU A 9 -56.18 6.77 29.49
CA LEU A 9 -55.09 5.80 29.64
C LEU A 9 -54.54 5.32 28.28
N ILE A 10 -55.39 5.22 27.25
CA ILE A 10 -54.96 4.73 25.93
C ILE A 10 -54.12 5.78 25.19
N ALA A 11 -54.41 7.08 25.37
CA ALA A 11 -53.63 8.16 24.76
C ALA A 11 -52.20 8.26 25.33
N LEU A 12 -52.01 7.95 26.62
CA LEU A 12 -50.69 7.96 27.26
C LEU A 12 -49.83 6.73 26.92
N LEU A 13 -50.45 5.59 26.60
CA LEU A 13 -49.74 4.39 26.13
C LEU A 13 -49.32 4.47 24.66
N ALA A 14 -50.05 5.20 23.81
CA ALA A 14 -49.69 5.39 22.40
C ALA A 14 -48.53 6.39 22.19
N LEU A 15 -48.28 7.29 23.13
CA LEU A 15 -47.17 8.25 23.09
C LEU A 15 -45.83 7.68 23.60
N LEU A 16 -45.84 6.51 24.25
CA LEU A 16 -44.62 5.88 24.79
C LEU A 16 -43.93 4.91 23.82
N VAL A 17 -44.54 4.57 22.68
CA VAL A 17 -44.00 3.58 21.72
C VAL A 17 -43.26 4.23 20.55
N LEU A 18 -43.33 5.56 20.39
CA LEU A 18 -42.67 6.28 19.29
C LEU A 18 -41.23 6.73 19.55
N SER A 19 -40.62 6.34 20.68
CA SER A 19 -39.31 6.87 21.10
C SER A 19 -38.11 5.93 20.88
N LEU A 20 -38.26 4.82 20.16
CA LEU A 20 -37.21 3.78 20.05
C LEU A 20 -36.66 3.52 18.63
N ALA A 21 -37.08 4.28 17.63
CA ALA A 21 -36.37 4.32 16.35
C ALA A 21 -35.39 5.49 16.34
N ALA A 22 -34.36 5.44 17.18
CA ALA A 22 -33.13 6.12 16.80
C ALA A 22 -32.72 5.49 15.45
N PRO A 23 -32.48 6.26 14.37
CA PRO A 23 -31.77 5.69 13.26
C PRO A 23 -30.46 5.17 13.84
N SER A 24 -30.25 3.86 13.81
CA SER A 24 -28.90 3.33 13.80
C SER A 24 -28.27 3.93 12.56
N ILE A 25 -27.66 5.12 12.72
CA ILE A 25 -26.64 5.58 11.81
C ILE A 25 -25.61 4.47 11.94
N ALA A 26 -25.60 3.56 10.98
CA ALA A 26 -24.50 2.65 10.82
C ALA A 26 -23.26 3.55 10.87
N GLN A 27 -22.46 3.43 11.92
CA GLN A 27 -21.10 3.94 11.86
C GLN A 27 -20.46 3.05 10.80
N ASP A 28 -20.57 3.48 9.54
CA ASP A 28 -19.69 3.00 8.49
C ASP A 28 -18.30 3.28 9.02
N ASP A 29 -17.60 2.21 9.43
CA ASP A 29 -16.23 2.28 9.94
C ASP A 29 -15.32 2.72 8.77
N VAL A 30 -15.34 4.01 8.46
CA VAL A 30 -14.51 4.61 7.42
C VAL A 30 -13.08 4.75 7.90
N VAL A 31 -12.14 4.69 6.97
CA VAL A 31 -10.72 4.97 7.21
C VAL A 31 -10.48 6.45 6.91
N ASP A 32 -10.23 7.25 7.94
CA ASP A 32 -9.84 8.66 7.76
C ASP A 32 -8.45 8.74 7.13
N CYS A 33 -8.34 9.39 5.98
CA CYS A 33 -7.10 9.51 5.24
C CYS A 33 -6.20 10.66 5.72
N GLY A 34 -6.63 11.42 6.74
CA GLY A 34 -5.83 12.49 7.34
C GLY A 34 -5.63 13.70 6.43
N ASN A 35 -6.38 13.78 5.33
CA ASN A 35 -6.31 14.83 4.31
C ASN A 35 -7.67 15.55 4.11
N GLY A 36 -8.60 15.35 5.05
CA GLY A 36 -9.98 15.85 4.97
C GLY A 36 -10.94 14.93 4.21
N PHE A 37 -10.48 13.75 3.82
CA PHE A 37 -11.27 12.73 3.15
C PHE A 37 -11.13 11.36 3.85
N HIS A 38 -12.02 10.43 3.50
CA HIS A 38 -12.02 9.07 3.99
C HIS A 38 -12.21 8.04 2.88
N CYS A 39 -11.91 6.80 3.23
CA CYS A 39 -12.18 5.60 2.44
C CYS A 39 -13.16 4.66 3.17
N PRO A 40 -13.83 3.75 2.46
CA PRO A 40 -14.62 2.70 3.10
C PRO A 40 -13.74 1.77 3.97
N LYS A 41 -14.34 1.07 4.93
CA LYS A 41 -13.64 0.07 5.74
C LYS A 41 -12.83 -0.90 4.89
N GLY A 42 -11.63 -1.24 5.34
CA GLY A 42 -10.75 -2.21 4.64
C GLY A 42 -10.10 -1.68 3.36
N ASN A 43 -10.30 -0.41 3.03
CA ASN A 43 -9.58 0.25 1.95
C ASN A 43 -8.39 1.04 2.50
N ALA A 44 -7.28 1.01 1.76
CA ALA A 44 -6.15 1.89 1.99
C ALA A 44 -6.38 3.27 1.37
N CYS A 45 -5.86 4.30 2.03
CA CYS A 45 -5.85 5.67 1.54
C CYS A 45 -4.66 5.88 0.61
N LEU A 46 -4.89 6.01 -0.68
CA LEU A 46 -3.82 6.13 -1.67
C LEU A 46 -3.51 7.59 -2.01
N LEU A 47 -2.25 7.85 -2.37
CA LEU A 47 -1.87 9.12 -2.99
C LEU A 47 -2.71 9.36 -4.26
N GLY A 48 -3.03 10.64 -4.52
CA GLY A 48 -3.89 11.04 -5.64
C GLY A 48 -5.39 11.02 -5.33
N GLY A 49 -5.78 10.84 -4.07
CA GLY A 49 -7.18 10.95 -3.63
C GLY A 49 -8.02 9.74 -3.99
N PHE A 50 -7.43 8.55 -3.88
CA PHE A 50 -8.09 7.28 -4.19
C PHE A 50 -8.16 6.36 -2.97
N CYS A 51 -9.13 5.45 -3.03
CA CYS A 51 -9.30 4.32 -2.14
C CYS A 51 -9.15 3.03 -2.92
N ALA A 52 -8.61 2.01 -2.27
CA ALA A 52 -8.58 0.66 -2.81
C ALA A 52 -8.54 -0.38 -1.69
N VAL A 53 -9.15 -1.54 -1.94
CA VAL A 53 -9.14 -2.66 -0.99
C VAL A 53 -7.71 -3.13 -0.76
N ALA A 54 -7.26 -3.12 0.50
CA ALA A 54 -5.97 -3.68 0.88
C ALA A 54 -6.02 -5.21 0.77
N VAL A 55 -4.96 -5.80 0.23
CA VAL A 55 -4.84 -7.25 0.05
C VAL A 55 -3.48 -7.72 0.53
N ASP A 56 -3.39 -8.97 0.97
CA ASP A 56 -2.12 -9.56 1.39
C ASP A 56 -1.17 -9.84 0.21
N ALA A 57 -1.73 -10.02 -0.99
CA ALA A 57 -1.00 -10.33 -2.20
C ALA A 57 -1.75 -9.83 -3.45
N VAL A 58 -1.00 -9.32 -4.41
CA VAL A 58 -1.52 -8.97 -5.74
C VAL A 58 -1.42 -10.18 -6.70
N PRO A 59 -2.20 -10.22 -7.79
CA PRO A 59 -2.11 -11.30 -8.77
C PRO A 59 -0.68 -11.48 -9.30
N GLY A 60 -0.17 -12.72 -9.27
CA GLY A 60 1.19 -13.05 -9.68
C GLY A 60 2.24 -12.98 -8.57
N SER A 61 1.84 -12.63 -7.34
CA SER A 61 2.72 -12.74 -6.17
C SER A 61 3.13 -14.19 -5.90
N VAL A 62 4.36 -14.37 -5.42
CA VAL A 62 4.96 -15.66 -5.07
C VAL A 62 4.97 -15.80 -3.54
N PRO A 63 4.34 -16.83 -2.95
CA PRO A 63 4.37 -17.03 -1.50
C PRO A 63 5.79 -17.35 -1.04
N SER A 64 6.20 -16.76 0.08
CA SER A 64 7.45 -17.11 0.74
C SER A 64 7.37 -18.52 1.30
N LYS A 65 8.41 -19.31 1.04
CA LYS A 65 8.57 -20.67 1.56
C LYS A 65 9.02 -20.66 3.01
N THR A 66 9.59 -19.54 3.48
CA THR A 66 10.23 -19.45 4.79
C THR A 66 9.49 -18.54 5.78
N ARG A 67 8.52 -17.74 5.30
CA ARG A 67 7.72 -16.82 6.09
C ARG A 67 6.23 -16.97 5.72
N PRO A 68 5.45 -17.79 6.45
CA PRO A 68 4.03 -17.97 6.18
C PRO A 68 3.27 -16.64 6.16
N GLY A 69 2.41 -16.44 5.16
CA GLY A 69 1.65 -15.21 4.97
C GLY A 69 2.42 -14.05 4.33
N PHE A 70 3.72 -14.20 4.06
CA PHE A 70 4.50 -13.21 3.32
C PHE A 70 4.59 -13.59 1.84
N PHE A 71 4.50 -12.57 0.97
CA PHE A 71 4.51 -12.75 -0.48
C PHE A 71 5.54 -11.83 -1.13
N CYS A 72 6.30 -12.38 -2.08
CA CYS A 72 7.06 -11.59 -3.02
C CYS A 72 6.15 -11.11 -4.15
N GLU A 73 6.24 -9.84 -4.48
CA GLU A 73 5.41 -9.24 -5.51
C GLU A 73 5.74 -9.75 -6.92
N PRO A 74 4.85 -9.53 -7.90
CA PRO A 74 5.09 -9.93 -9.28
C PRO A 74 6.42 -9.39 -9.81
N GLY A 75 7.19 -10.26 -10.46
CA GLY A 75 8.54 -9.93 -10.93
C GLY A 75 9.63 -10.07 -9.87
N PHE A 76 9.29 -10.43 -8.63
CA PHE A 76 10.24 -10.77 -7.57
C PHE A 76 10.20 -12.27 -7.27
N ARG A 77 11.28 -12.76 -6.67
CA ARG A 77 11.38 -14.10 -6.10
C ARG A 77 11.90 -14.04 -4.68
N GLU A 78 11.64 -15.09 -3.92
CA GLU A 78 12.32 -15.28 -2.65
C GLU A 78 13.82 -15.51 -2.89
N SER A 79 14.62 -14.83 -2.07
CA SER A 79 16.06 -14.96 -1.99
C SER A 79 16.44 -16.38 -1.59
N THR A 80 17.40 -16.97 -2.32
CA THR A 80 17.90 -18.32 -2.04
C THR A 80 19.00 -18.32 -0.99
N VAL A 81 19.57 -17.16 -0.67
CA VAL A 81 20.65 -16.97 0.31
C VAL A 81 20.14 -16.33 1.61
N GLN A 82 19.13 -15.46 1.53
CA GLN A 82 18.52 -14.77 2.68
C GLN A 82 17.01 -15.08 2.77
N PRO A 83 16.62 -16.17 3.47
CA PRO A 83 15.23 -16.59 3.64
C PRO A 83 14.23 -15.46 3.89
N GLY A 84 13.21 -15.37 3.04
CA GLY A 84 12.09 -14.44 3.13
C GLY A 84 12.41 -12.97 2.83
N LYS A 85 13.55 -12.71 2.19
CA LYS A 85 13.79 -11.48 1.44
C LYS A 85 13.30 -11.67 0.01
N CYS A 86 12.64 -10.66 -0.56
CA CYS A 86 12.28 -10.65 -1.96
C CYS A 86 13.32 -9.87 -2.76
N ILE A 87 13.75 -10.45 -3.88
CA ILE A 87 14.67 -9.79 -4.82
C ILE A 87 14.08 -9.83 -6.24
N PRO A 88 14.35 -8.83 -7.08
CA PRO A 88 13.87 -8.86 -8.46
C PRO A 88 14.33 -10.14 -9.16
N GLY A 89 13.45 -10.77 -9.92
CA GLY A 89 13.69 -12.08 -10.54
C GLY A 89 14.88 -12.09 -11.50
N SER A 90 15.18 -10.95 -12.12
CA SER A 90 16.32 -10.77 -13.02
C SER A 90 17.65 -10.53 -12.31
N TYR A 91 17.64 -10.32 -10.99
CA TYR A 91 18.85 -10.01 -10.24
C TYR A 91 19.61 -11.29 -9.90
N THR A 92 20.92 -11.21 -10.08
CA THR A 92 21.85 -12.26 -9.65
C THR A 92 22.07 -12.11 -8.16
N GLU A 93 21.78 -13.17 -7.41
CA GLU A 93 22.02 -13.20 -5.98
C GLU A 93 23.41 -13.72 -5.69
N CYS A 94 24.19 -12.93 -4.95
CA CYS A 94 25.55 -13.26 -4.59
C CYS A 94 25.60 -14.18 -3.37
N PRO A 95 26.64 -15.02 -3.22
CA PRO A 95 26.77 -15.93 -2.08
C PRO A 95 26.77 -15.24 -0.70
N ASN A 96 27.17 -13.96 -0.65
CA ASN A 96 27.13 -13.13 0.55
C ASN A 96 25.78 -12.41 0.77
N GLY A 97 24.77 -12.71 -0.05
CA GLY A 97 23.40 -12.21 0.07
C GLY A 97 23.15 -10.79 -0.48
N PHE A 98 24.17 -10.19 -1.12
CA PHE A 98 23.95 -9.05 -2.02
C PHE A 98 23.20 -9.50 -3.28
N ALA A 99 22.51 -8.56 -3.92
CA ALA A 99 21.86 -8.81 -5.20
C ALA A 99 22.36 -7.80 -6.23
N CYS A 100 22.87 -8.32 -7.34
CA CYS A 100 23.37 -7.53 -8.46
C CYS A 100 22.29 -7.44 -9.53
N ALA A 101 22.17 -6.27 -10.15
CA ALA A 101 21.22 -6.07 -11.24
C ALA A 101 21.52 -7.02 -12.40
N ALA A 102 20.52 -7.25 -13.26
CA ALA A 102 20.67 -8.09 -14.45
C ALA A 102 21.92 -7.71 -15.25
N GLY A 103 22.67 -8.72 -15.69
CA GLY A 103 23.93 -8.54 -16.45
C GLY A 103 25.16 -8.24 -15.60
N MET A 104 25.01 -7.95 -14.31
CA MET A 104 26.15 -7.75 -13.40
C MET A 104 26.63 -9.05 -12.78
N GLN A 105 27.92 -9.07 -12.42
CA GLN A 105 28.58 -10.19 -11.77
C GLN A 105 28.88 -9.88 -10.31
N CYS A 106 28.75 -10.89 -9.45
CA CYS A 106 29.11 -10.82 -8.05
C CYS A 106 30.63 -10.83 -7.89
N LEU A 107 31.16 -9.88 -7.13
CA LEU A 107 32.56 -9.89 -6.74
C LEU A 107 32.76 -10.78 -5.49
N PRO A 108 33.88 -11.53 -5.40
CA PRO A 108 34.19 -12.37 -4.22
C PRO A 108 34.21 -11.60 -2.90
N GLU A 109 34.77 -10.39 -2.92
CA GLU A 109 34.86 -9.47 -1.77
C GLU A 109 33.53 -8.75 -1.45
N GLY A 110 32.51 -8.99 -2.28
CA GLY A 110 31.23 -8.29 -2.25
C GLY A 110 31.12 -7.12 -3.22
N GLY A 111 29.88 -6.78 -3.54
CA GLY A 111 29.55 -5.82 -4.59
C GLY A 111 29.33 -6.46 -5.96
N CYS A 112 29.12 -5.59 -6.95
CA CYS A 112 28.70 -5.95 -8.30
C CYS A 112 29.60 -5.27 -9.34
N THR A 113 29.99 -6.00 -10.39
CA THR A 113 30.78 -5.47 -11.51
C THR A 113 30.09 -5.74 -12.86
N GLY A 114 30.56 -5.09 -13.93
CA GLY A 114 30.08 -5.33 -15.29
C GLY A 114 28.71 -4.74 -15.62
N GLY A 115 28.23 -3.77 -14.83
CA GLY A 115 26.93 -3.12 -15.07
C GLY A 115 26.95 -2.08 -16.18
N PRO A 116 25.77 -1.53 -16.53
CA PRO A 116 25.65 -0.45 -17.49
C PRO A 116 26.52 0.74 -17.08
N PRO A 117 27.04 1.52 -18.06
CA PRO A 117 27.84 2.69 -17.74
C PRO A 117 27.02 3.70 -16.92
N PRO A 118 27.68 4.46 -16.03
CA PRO A 118 27.01 5.50 -15.25
C PRO A 118 26.80 6.73 -16.13
N THR A 119 25.85 6.68 -17.07
CA THR A 119 25.51 7.79 -17.98
C THR A 119 24.22 8.50 -17.61
N GLY A 120 23.53 8.02 -16.57
CA GLY A 120 22.28 8.59 -16.07
C GLY A 120 22.46 9.92 -15.33
N PRO A 121 21.37 10.42 -14.71
CA PRO A 121 21.40 11.66 -13.95
C PRO A 121 22.28 11.55 -12.70
N MET A 122 22.73 12.71 -12.22
CA MET A 122 23.40 12.85 -10.92
C MET A 122 22.33 13.02 -9.84
N CYS A 123 22.30 12.13 -8.85
CA CYS A 123 21.44 12.25 -7.68
C CYS A 123 22.22 12.77 -6.47
N GLY A 124 21.55 12.89 -5.31
CA GLY A 124 22.17 13.40 -4.10
C GLY A 124 23.43 12.62 -3.69
N GLY A 125 24.35 13.32 -3.04
CA GLY A 125 25.67 12.78 -2.71
C GLY A 125 26.63 12.67 -3.90
N GLY A 126 26.28 13.22 -5.06
CA GLY A 126 27.12 13.21 -6.25
C GLY A 126 27.17 11.86 -6.96
N LEU A 127 26.25 10.94 -6.66
CA LEU A 127 26.18 9.63 -7.30
C LEU A 127 25.57 9.76 -8.69
N ARG A 128 26.31 9.34 -9.72
CA ARG A 128 25.78 9.20 -11.09
C ARG A 128 25.08 7.86 -11.25
N CYS A 129 23.84 7.87 -11.72
CA CYS A 129 23.11 6.64 -11.96
C CYS A 129 23.60 5.90 -13.20
N ALA A 130 23.43 4.57 -13.19
CA ALA A 130 23.52 3.75 -14.39
C ALA A 130 22.52 4.23 -15.46
N GLU A 131 22.81 3.94 -16.72
CA GLU A 131 21.90 4.17 -17.84
C GLU A 131 20.47 3.67 -17.54
N GLY A 132 19.46 4.42 -17.99
CA GLY A 132 18.04 4.07 -17.84
C GLY A 132 17.46 4.26 -16.43
N ARG A 133 18.26 4.72 -15.46
CA ARG A 133 17.79 5.02 -14.09
C ARG A 133 17.51 6.50 -13.88
N VAL A 134 16.69 6.80 -12.86
CA VAL A 134 16.29 8.17 -12.51
C VAL A 134 16.60 8.48 -11.04
N CYS A 135 16.58 9.76 -10.66
CA CYS A 135 16.64 10.15 -9.25
C CYS A 135 15.26 10.05 -8.62
N SER A 136 15.18 9.33 -7.49
CA SER A 136 14.00 9.33 -6.63
C SER A 136 13.98 10.55 -5.71
N SER A 137 12.85 10.78 -5.04
CA SER A 137 12.64 11.77 -3.99
C SER A 137 13.53 11.52 -2.77
N ARG A 138 14.10 10.31 -2.64
CA ARG A 138 15.12 9.97 -1.64
C ARG A 138 16.54 10.29 -2.08
N ASN A 139 16.70 10.95 -3.23
CA ASN A 139 17.98 11.27 -3.85
C ASN A 139 18.84 10.04 -4.19
N THR A 140 18.20 8.88 -4.41
CA THR A 140 18.88 7.64 -4.81
C THR A 140 18.51 7.24 -6.23
N CYS A 141 19.41 6.50 -6.88
CA CYS A 141 19.19 5.96 -8.22
C CYS A 141 18.12 4.86 -8.22
N LEU A 142 17.01 5.13 -8.90
CA LEU A 142 15.86 4.25 -8.98
C LEU A 142 15.84 3.48 -10.31
N ASN A 143 15.58 2.17 -10.23
CA ASN A 143 15.25 1.37 -11.40
C ASN A 143 13.73 1.37 -11.60
N LEU A 144 13.26 2.10 -12.60
CA LEU A 144 11.83 2.21 -12.95
C LEU A 144 11.25 0.94 -13.54
N GLU A 145 12.02 -0.13 -13.75
CA GLU A 145 11.48 -1.42 -14.14
C GLU A 145 10.69 -2.06 -12.99
N TYR A 146 11.26 -2.03 -11.77
CA TYR A 146 10.74 -2.73 -10.59
C TYR A 146 10.09 -1.80 -9.58
N PHE A 147 10.50 -0.54 -9.56
CA PHE A 147 10.13 0.40 -8.51
C PHE A 147 9.46 1.64 -9.07
N GLN A 148 8.70 2.30 -8.22
CA GLN A 148 8.10 3.60 -8.45
C GLN A 148 8.39 4.51 -7.27
N ASP A 149 8.55 5.79 -7.57
CA ASP A 149 8.70 6.84 -6.57
C ASP A 149 7.34 7.47 -6.28
N CYS A 150 6.95 7.51 -5.01
CA CYS A 150 5.70 8.10 -4.57
C CYS A 150 5.80 9.62 -4.38
N GLY A 151 6.99 10.21 -4.49
CA GLY A 151 7.21 11.65 -4.38
C GLY A 151 7.12 12.20 -2.95
N ASN A 152 6.86 11.35 -1.96
CA ASN A 152 6.75 11.69 -0.54
C ASN A 152 7.87 11.07 0.32
N GLY A 153 9.00 10.72 -0.30
CA GLY A 153 10.08 9.99 0.39
C GLY A 153 9.88 8.48 0.44
N THR A 154 8.76 7.97 -0.08
CA THR A 154 8.50 6.52 -0.19
C THR A 154 8.85 6.03 -1.59
N ILE A 155 9.55 4.90 -1.66
CA ILE A 155 9.78 4.15 -2.89
C ILE A 155 9.09 2.81 -2.72
N CYS A 156 8.17 2.51 -3.61
CA CYS A 156 7.47 1.24 -3.64
C CYS A 156 7.95 0.41 -4.82
N THR A 157 7.74 -0.89 -4.75
CA THR A 157 7.69 -1.71 -5.96
C THR A 157 6.52 -1.27 -6.83
N LYS A 158 6.53 -1.66 -8.11
CA LYS A 158 5.39 -1.43 -9.00
C LYS A 158 4.13 -2.23 -8.63
N GLY A 159 4.28 -3.30 -7.85
CA GLY A 159 3.16 -4.14 -7.40
C GLY A 159 2.33 -3.47 -6.30
N ALA A 160 2.97 -2.63 -5.49
CA ALA A 160 2.32 -1.89 -4.41
C ALA A 160 1.83 -0.51 -4.89
N ALA A 161 0.80 0.00 -4.22
CA ALA A 161 0.36 1.39 -4.35
C ALA A 161 1.06 2.29 -3.33
N CYS A 162 1.17 3.57 -3.67
CA CYS A 162 1.65 4.60 -2.76
C CYS A 162 0.55 5.00 -1.77
N GLU A 163 0.80 4.73 -0.49
CA GLU A 163 -0.12 5.06 0.60
C GLU A 163 0.07 6.51 1.08
N GLN A 164 -1.02 7.12 1.55
CA GLN A 164 -1.02 8.42 2.21
C GLN A 164 -0.99 8.23 3.74
N PRO A 165 -0.19 9.00 4.50
CA PRO A 165 0.72 10.07 4.05
C PRO A 165 2.03 9.55 3.43
N SER A 166 2.42 8.32 3.76
CA SER A 166 3.61 7.62 3.26
C SER A 166 3.44 6.12 3.44
N GLY A 167 4.23 5.33 2.71
CA GLY A 167 4.16 3.87 2.77
C GLY A 167 3.77 3.20 1.46
N CYS A 168 3.89 1.87 1.46
CA CYS A 168 3.58 1.00 0.34
C CYS A 168 2.57 -0.02 0.79
N VAL A 169 1.52 -0.22 0.00
CA VAL A 169 0.44 -1.14 0.33
C VAL A 169 0.02 -1.93 -0.90
N ALA A 170 -0.11 -3.24 -0.74
CA ALA A 170 -0.69 -4.09 -1.77
C ALA A 170 -2.21 -3.90 -1.78
N VAL A 171 -2.77 -3.61 -2.95
CA VAL A 171 -4.19 -3.31 -3.12
C VAL A 171 -4.75 -3.99 -4.35
N ALA A 172 -6.04 -4.31 -4.33
CA ALA A 172 -6.78 -4.74 -5.52
C ALA A 172 -6.67 -3.68 -6.63
N PRO A 173 -6.76 -3.99 -7.93
CA PRO A 173 -6.58 -3.01 -9.00
C PRO A 173 -7.70 -1.95 -9.06
N GLU A 174 -8.89 -2.25 -8.54
CA GLU A 174 -10.02 -1.34 -8.51
C GLU A 174 -9.70 -0.10 -7.65
N ARG A 175 -10.14 1.06 -8.13
CA ARG A 175 -9.93 2.35 -7.48
C ARG A 175 -11.26 3.09 -7.39
N THR A 176 -11.55 3.62 -6.21
CA THR A 176 -12.65 4.59 -6.02
C THR A 176 -12.09 5.91 -5.54
N ARG A 177 -12.84 7.00 -5.71
CA ARG A 177 -12.43 8.31 -5.20
C ARG A 177 -12.64 8.37 -3.68
N GLN A 178 -11.71 8.99 -2.98
CA GLN A 178 -11.89 9.37 -1.58
C GLN A 178 -13.10 10.31 -1.44
N GLN A 179 -13.83 10.17 -0.34
CA GLN A 179 -15.02 10.97 -0.04
C GLN A 179 -14.72 12.02 1.02
N PRO A 180 -15.25 13.25 0.91
CA PRO A 180 -14.98 14.28 1.91
C PRO A 180 -15.50 13.85 3.27
N ASN A 181 -14.75 14.13 4.32
CA ASN A 181 -15.23 13.93 5.69
C ASN A 181 -16.44 14.83 5.92
N SER A 182 -17.51 14.27 6.49
CA SER A 182 -18.65 15.07 6.92
C SER A 182 -18.15 16.04 8.01
N ARG A 183 -18.38 17.34 7.80
CA ARG A 183 -18.02 18.38 8.78
C ARG A 183 -18.92 18.33 10.01
#